data_AF-A0A3D4P604-F1
#
_entry.id   AF-A0A3D4P604-F1
#
_cell.length_a   1.000
_cell.length_b   1.000
_cell.length_c   1.000
_cell.angle_alpha   90.00
_cell.angle_beta   90.00
_cell.angle_gamma   90.00
#
_symmetry.space_group_name_H-M   'P 1'
#
loop_
_entity.id
_entity.type
_entity.pdbx_description
1 polymer ?
#
loop_
_entity_poly.entity_id
_entity_poly.type
_entity_poly.pdbx_seq_one_letter_code
_entity_poly.pdbx_strand_id
1 'polypeptide(L)'
;MFDEFDSSLLSDPEFKEDSVREEIVVPILKRLGYSASGPNKIIRSKGLLHPFVMIGSKKHPVNIIPDYLLCSDGRPGFVLDAKEPNANLVKSKHAEQAYSYAIHPEVRVRFYALCSGRQLVAYDTQGVAPIFVLDFEDIDSNWGLIESVLSPKNVSAFVQTYFQPDYGTTVMKMGYPTGFQFIFSFVKFLQFSWVRDDLYSMSVGSPIGDQIHLASFDANEKIFNRILGFTDSENRDYILEYLAPGHMVTAKRPIYLSLNAIVGEETRGQFETFVPFSILDVIRLDEEDFLAAEAMSNTENAT
;
A
#
# COMPACT_ATOMS: atom_id res chain seq x y z
N MET A 1 27.23 -8.44 -9.08
CA MET A 1 27.38 -8.38 -7.59
C MET A 1 27.81 -9.70 -7.00
N PHE A 2 27.62 -10.79 -7.75
CA PHE A 2 28.05 -12.13 -7.39
C PHE A 2 29.26 -12.57 -8.21
N ASP A 3 30.08 -11.62 -8.64
CA ASP A 3 31.15 -11.82 -9.62
C ASP A 3 32.22 -12.82 -9.14
N GLU A 4 32.28 -13.07 -7.82
CA GLU A 4 33.17 -14.05 -7.17
C GLU A 4 32.43 -15.30 -6.64
N PHE A 5 31.10 -15.38 -6.79
CA PHE A 5 30.32 -16.54 -6.32
C PHE A 5 30.26 -17.63 -7.39
N ASP A 6 30.71 -18.84 -7.03
CA ASP A 6 30.58 -20.01 -7.89
C ASP A 6 29.16 -20.61 -7.77
N SER A 7 28.33 -20.37 -8.78
CA SER A 7 26.96 -20.92 -8.84
C SER A 7 26.88 -22.45 -8.77
N SER A 8 27.98 -23.16 -9.05
CA SER A 8 28.02 -24.62 -8.93
C SER A 8 27.83 -25.10 -7.48
N LEU A 9 28.16 -24.25 -6.49
CA LEU A 9 27.95 -24.51 -5.07
C LEU A 9 26.48 -24.73 -4.71
N LEU A 10 25.53 -24.18 -5.49
CA LEU A 10 24.09 -24.43 -5.30
C LEU A 10 23.68 -25.88 -5.55
N SER A 11 24.57 -26.71 -6.10
CA SER A 11 24.39 -28.14 -6.29
C SER A 11 25.16 -29.00 -5.28
N ASP A 12 25.97 -28.37 -4.41
CA ASP A 12 26.67 -29.06 -3.32
C ASP A 12 25.67 -29.41 -2.20
N PRO A 13 25.54 -30.69 -1.80
CA PRO A 13 24.68 -31.10 -0.69
C PRO A 13 25.01 -30.44 0.66
N GLU A 14 26.23 -29.94 0.85
CA GLU A 14 26.62 -29.22 2.06
C GLU A 14 26.31 -27.72 2.00
N PHE A 15 25.92 -27.18 0.84
CA PHE A 15 25.45 -25.80 0.72
C PHE A 15 23.99 -25.71 1.18
N LYS A 16 23.79 -25.41 2.46
CA LYS A 16 22.49 -25.42 3.14
C LYS A 16 21.95 -24.01 3.33
N GLU A 17 20.82 -23.90 4.03
CA GLU A 17 20.11 -22.63 4.25
C GLU A 17 21.01 -21.53 4.87
N ASP A 18 21.92 -21.91 5.77
CA ASP A 18 22.91 -21.00 6.37
C ASP A 18 23.90 -20.46 5.33
N SER A 19 24.32 -21.27 4.36
CA SER A 19 25.15 -20.81 3.24
C SER A 19 24.38 -19.84 2.33
N VAL A 20 23.11 -20.13 2.02
CA VAL A 20 22.24 -19.22 1.25
C VAL A 20 22.10 -17.86 1.94
N ARG A 21 21.94 -17.87 3.27
CA ARG A 21 21.85 -16.65 4.09
C ARG A 21 23.07 -15.75 3.91
N GLU A 22 24.27 -16.28 4.07
CA GLU A 22 25.49 -15.47 4.10
C GLU A 22 26.05 -15.18 2.71
N GLU A 23 26.04 -16.14 1.80
CA GLU A 23 26.69 -16.00 0.48
C GLU A 23 25.78 -15.33 -0.56
N ILE A 24 24.45 -15.31 -0.35
CA ILE A 24 23.50 -14.80 -1.34
C ILE A 24 22.61 -13.71 -0.78
N VAL A 25 21.88 -13.99 0.30
CA VAL A 25 20.92 -13.02 0.86
C VAL A 25 21.64 -11.79 1.40
N VAL A 26 22.70 -11.96 2.19
CA VAL A 26 23.44 -10.82 2.76
C VAL A 26 24.00 -9.87 1.68
N PRO A 27 24.63 -10.33 0.58
CA PRO A 27 24.99 -9.47 -0.55
C PRO A 27 23.82 -8.68 -1.14
N ILE A 28 22.65 -9.31 -1.34
CA ILE A 28 21.44 -8.62 -1.83
C ILE A 28 21.06 -7.50 -0.86
N LEU A 29 20.97 -7.81 0.43
CA LEU A 29 20.58 -6.84 1.46
C LEU A 29 21.56 -5.66 1.55
N LYS A 30 22.87 -5.93 1.48
CA LYS A 30 23.90 -4.89 1.47
C LYS A 30 23.76 -3.98 0.26
N ARG A 31 23.53 -4.53 -0.94
CA ARG A 31 23.36 -3.74 -2.16
C ARG A 31 22.07 -2.91 -2.15
N LEU A 32 21.01 -3.41 -1.53
CA LEU A 32 19.78 -2.65 -1.27
C LEU A 32 19.97 -1.51 -0.26
N GLY A 33 21.13 -1.44 0.42
CA GLY A 33 21.45 -0.39 1.37
C GLY A 33 21.01 -0.70 2.81
N TYR A 34 20.71 -1.96 3.13
CA TYR A 34 20.50 -2.40 4.50
C TYR A 34 21.83 -2.76 5.17
N SER A 35 21.91 -2.52 6.48
CA SER A 35 23.09 -2.88 7.26
C SER A 35 22.71 -3.32 8.69
N ALA A 36 23.68 -3.79 9.48
CA ALA A 36 23.45 -4.14 10.88
C ALA A 36 23.11 -2.92 11.76
N SER A 37 23.38 -1.70 11.30
CA SER A 37 23.18 -0.44 12.03
C SER A 37 22.69 0.68 11.10
N GLY A 38 22.42 1.86 11.66
CA GLY A 38 21.91 3.01 10.92
C GLY A 38 20.40 2.94 10.66
N PRO A 39 19.88 3.82 9.77
CA PRO A 39 18.44 3.96 9.54
C PRO A 39 17.82 2.74 8.86
N ASN A 40 18.57 2.08 7.96
CA ASN A 40 18.13 0.89 7.22
C ASN A 40 18.72 -0.36 7.85
N LYS A 41 18.02 -0.91 8.84
CA LYS A 41 18.56 -1.94 9.73
C LYS A 41 18.08 -3.34 9.38
N ILE A 42 19.00 -4.30 9.43
CA ILE A 42 18.74 -5.73 9.39
C ILE A 42 18.57 -6.22 10.84
N ILE A 43 17.37 -6.71 11.18
CA ILE A 43 17.08 -7.36 12.46
C ILE A 43 16.98 -8.86 12.20
N ARG A 44 17.89 -9.63 12.82
CA ARG A 44 17.88 -11.09 12.78
C ARG A 44 17.31 -11.65 14.07
N SER A 45 16.76 -12.87 14.01
CA SER A 45 16.35 -13.63 15.19
C SER A 45 15.32 -12.93 16.09
N LYS A 46 14.46 -12.07 15.54
CA LYS A 46 13.40 -11.41 16.30
C LYS A 46 12.28 -12.43 16.59
N GLY A 47 12.14 -12.82 17.85
CA GLY A 47 11.00 -13.63 18.29
C GLY A 47 9.70 -12.82 18.18
N LEU A 48 8.74 -13.34 17.42
CA LEU A 48 7.41 -12.79 17.27
C LEU A 48 6.43 -13.70 18.03
N LEU A 49 5.80 -13.15 19.07
CA LEU A 49 4.88 -13.92 19.91
C LEU A 49 3.46 -13.78 19.36
N HIS A 50 2.90 -14.89 18.89
CA HIS A 50 1.52 -14.86 18.38
C HIS A 50 0.53 -14.58 19.53
N PRO A 51 -0.26 -13.49 19.46
CA PRO A 51 -1.06 -13.06 20.60
C PRO A 51 -2.24 -13.98 20.92
N PHE A 52 -2.70 -14.82 19.96
CA PHE A 52 -4.00 -15.51 20.05
C PHE A 52 -3.98 -17.01 19.73
N VAL A 53 -3.07 -17.80 20.31
CA VAL A 53 -3.16 -19.27 20.22
C VAL A 53 -3.65 -19.85 21.55
N MET A 54 -4.95 -20.12 21.60
CA MET A 54 -5.64 -20.83 22.68
C MET A 54 -6.06 -22.20 22.14
N ILE A 55 -5.61 -23.29 22.77
CA ILE A 55 -6.10 -24.64 22.45
C ILE A 55 -6.87 -25.12 23.68
N GLY A 56 -8.21 -25.13 23.57
CA GLY A 56 -9.10 -25.29 24.72
C GLY A 56 -8.97 -24.11 25.69
N SER A 57 -8.70 -24.37 26.97
CA SER A 57 -8.51 -23.36 28.02
C SER A 57 -7.05 -22.99 28.28
N LYS A 58 -6.10 -23.57 27.54
CA LYS A 58 -4.66 -23.32 27.72
C LYS A 58 -4.12 -22.39 26.64
N LYS A 59 -3.39 -21.36 27.06
CA LYS A 59 -2.63 -20.49 26.18
C LYS A 59 -1.37 -21.22 25.74
N HIS A 60 -1.20 -21.36 24.42
CA HIS A 60 -0.01 -21.95 23.82
C HIS A 60 0.79 -20.84 23.13
N PRO A 61 1.87 -20.32 23.73
CA PRO A 61 2.67 -19.28 23.08
C PRO A 61 3.34 -19.88 21.84
N VAL A 62 2.93 -19.42 20.66
CA VAL A 62 3.62 -19.74 19.40
C VAL A 62 4.61 -18.62 19.14
N ASN A 63 5.89 -18.93 19.23
CA ASN A 63 6.98 -18.02 18.90
C ASN A 63 7.48 -18.36 17.49
N ILE A 64 7.44 -17.39 16.59
CA ILE A 64 7.87 -17.54 15.21
C ILE A 64 9.04 -16.57 14.96
N ILE A 65 10.04 -16.98 14.19
CA ILE A 65 11.29 -16.21 14.02
C ILE A 65 11.61 -16.11 12.53
N PRO A 66 11.47 -14.93 11.90
CA PRO A 66 11.96 -14.72 10.55
C PRO A 66 13.50 -14.65 10.52
N ASP A 67 14.12 -15.09 9.42
CA ASP A 67 15.57 -14.95 9.24
C ASP A 67 15.99 -13.46 9.22
N TYR A 68 15.26 -12.64 8.46
CA TYR A 68 15.53 -11.21 8.35
C TYR A 68 14.24 -10.38 8.42
N LEU A 69 14.18 -9.50 9.41
CA LEU A 69 13.26 -8.36 9.44
C LEU A 69 14.04 -7.11 9.06
N LEU A 70 13.69 -6.51 7.93
CA LEU A 70 14.33 -5.29 7.44
C LEU A 70 13.53 -4.08 7.88
N CYS A 71 14.21 -3.10 8.46
CA CYS A 71 13.62 -1.87 8.96
C CYS A 71 14.18 -0.64 8.24
N SER A 72 13.36 0.39 8.09
CA SER A 72 13.78 1.74 7.67
C SER A 72 13.29 2.73 8.73
N ASP A 73 14.18 3.61 9.19
CA ASP A 73 13.89 4.65 10.18
C ASP A 73 13.17 4.12 11.44
N GLY A 74 13.61 2.95 11.91
CA GLY A 74 13.07 2.30 13.10
C GLY A 74 11.73 1.57 12.91
N ARG A 75 11.19 1.52 11.69
CA ARG A 75 9.92 0.84 11.38
C ARG A 75 10.14 -0.45 10.58
N PRO A 76 9.39 -1.53 10.86
CA PRO A 76 9.34 -2.72 10.00
C PRO A 76 8.99 -2.36 8.56
N GLY A 77 9.71 -2.93 7.61
CA GLY A 77 9.51 -2.68 6.20
C GLY A 77 9.20 -3.90 5.37
N PHE A 78 9.93 -4.97 5.64
CA PHE A 78 9.89 -6.16 4.83
C PHE A 78 10.45 -7.37 5.61
N VAL A 79 9.95 -8.57 5.29
CA VAL A 79 10.50 -9.82 5.80
C VAL A 79 11.13 -10.63 4.66
N LEU A 80 12.36 -11.12 4.88
CA LEU A 80 13.03 -12.07 4.00
C LEU A 80 13.33 -13.35 4.75
N ASP A 81 12.92 -14.49 4.18
CA ASP A 81 13.21 -15.82 4.73
C ASP A 81 14.09 -16.62 3.76
N ALA A 82 15.18 -17.21 4.24
CA ALA A 82 16.06 -18.05 3.44
C ALA A 82 15.58 -19.50 3.49
N LYS A 83 15.91 -20.26 2.44
CA LYS A 83 15.71 -21.71 2.36
C LYS A 83 16.91 -22.39 1.74
N GLU A 84 16.99 -23.70 1.90
CA GLU A 84 17.95 -24.53 1.18
C GLU A 84 17.73 -24.48 -0.35
N PRO A 85 18.77 -24.71 -1.17
CA PRO A 85 18.71 -24.59 -2.64
C PRO A 85 17.56 -25.32 -3.33
N ASN A 86 17.18 -26.49 -2.82
CA ASN A 86 16.17 -27.34 -3.46
C ASN A 86 14.73 -27.05 -2.98
N ALA A 87 14.54 -26.06 -2.10
CA ALA A 87 13.22 -25.71 -1.59
C ALA A 87 12.37 -25.02 -2.68
N ASN A 88 11.12 -25.47 -2.81
CA ASN A 88 10.15 -24.78 -3.66
C ASN A 88 9.63 -23.52 -2.95
N LEU A 89 9.72 -22.37 -3.62
CA LEU A 89 9.33 -21.07 -3.06
C LEU A 89 7.96 -20.58 -3.55
N VAL A 90 7.40 -21.18 -4.61
CA VAL A 90 6.13 -20.74 -5.22
C VAL A 90 4.98 -21.64 -4.78
N LYS A 91 3.93 -21.03 -4.21
CA LYS A 91 2.74 -21.75 -3.68
C LYS A 91 3.13 -22.91 -2.76
N SER A 92 4.06 -22.65 -1.85
CA SER A 92 4.61 -23.65 -0.94
C SER A 92 4.36 -23.29 0.52
N LYS A 93 4.52 -24.28 1.41
CA LYS A 93 4.52 -24.06 2.87
C LYS A 93 5.53 -22.99 3.32
N HIS A 94 6.59 -22.77 2.55
CA HIS A 94 7.58 -21.75 2.86
C HIS A 94 7.02 -20.35 2.58
N ALA A 95 6.30 -20.17 1.48
CA ALA A 95 5.60 -18.92 1.20
C ALA A 95 4.57 -18.59 2.30
N GLU A 96 3.79 -19.59 2.75
CA GLU A 96 2.85 -19.42 3.86
C GLU A 96 3.55 -19.04 5.17
N GLN A 97 4.71 -19.64 5.45
CA GLN A 97 5.54 -19.30 6.61
C GLN A 97 6.02 -17.84 6.54
N ALA A 98 6.61 -17.43 5.41
CA ALA A 98 7.08 -16.06 5.23
C ALA A 98 5.94 -15.03 5.28
N TYR A 99 4.78 -15.37 4.71
CA TYR A 99 3.55 -14.58 4.81
C TYR A 99 3.12 -14.38 6.27
N SER A 100 3.15 -15.43 7.09
CA SER A 100 2.76 -15.36 8.51
C SER A 100 3.62 -14.36 9.31
N TYR A 101 4.91 -14.24 8.99
CA TYR A 101 5.77 -13.22 9.57
C TYR A 101 5.36 -11.82 9.13
N ALA A 102 5.09 -11.64 7.84
CA ALA A 102 4.78 -10.35 7.24
C ALA A 102 3.50 -9.72 7.82
N ILE A 103 2.46 -10.53 8.02
CA ILE A 103 1.18 -10.08 8.59
C ILE A 103 1.17 -10.04 10.13
N HIS A 104 2.24 -10.48 10.79
CA HIS A 104 2.27 -10.54 12.25
C HIS A 104 2.02 -9.14 12.87
N PRO A 105 1.25 -9.02 13.97
CA PRO A 105 0.89 -7.72 14.55
C PRO A 105 2.07 -6.80 14.90
N GLU A 106 3.22 -7.36 15.25
CA GLU A 106 4.46 -6.63 15.55
C GLU A 106 5.30 -6.25 14.30
N VAL A 107 4.93 -6.75 13.13
CA VAL A 107 5.65 -6.55 11.86
C VAL A 107 4.80 -5.76 10.89
N ARG A 108 3.63 -6.28 10.48
CA ARG A 108 2.64 -5.65 9.58
C ARG A 108 3.26 -4.96 8.37
N VAL A 109 3.86 -5.75 7.48
CA VAL A 109 4.49 -5.26 6.25
C VAL A 109 3.74 -5.73 5.02
N ARG A 110 3.79 -4.92 3.96
CA ARG A 110 3.12 -5.22 2.69
C ARG A 110 3.82 -6.32 1.90
N PHE A 111 5.15 -6.29 1.87
CA PHE A 111 5.92 -7.21 1.04
C PHE A 111 6.67 -8.23 1.90
N TYR A 112 6.88 -9.43 1.34
CA TYR A 112 7.80 -10.44 1.87
C TYR A 112 8.49 -11.18 0.73
N ALA A 113 9.67 -11.74 0.97
CA ALA A 113 10.36 -12.58 -0.01
C ALA A 113 10.96 -13.81 0.62
N LEU A 114 11.25 -14.75 -0.27
CA LEU A 114 12.01 -15.94 0.01
C LEU A 114 13.19 -16.03 -0.94
N CYS A 115 14.29 -16.57 -0.44
CA CYS A 115 15.47 -16.86 -1.25
C CYS A 115 15.96 -18.27 -0.95
N SER A 116 16.05 -19.12 -1.98
CA SER A 116 16.69 -20.44 -1.88
C SER A 116 18.14 -20.40 -2.36
N GLY A 117 18.62 -19.25 -2.81
CA GLY A 117 19.89 -19.13 -3.51
C GLY A 117 19.80 -19.48 -4.99
N ARG A 118 18.91 -20.40 -5.38
CA ARG A 118 18.55 -20.64 -6.80
C ARG A 118 17.49 -19.66 -7.30
N GLN A 119 16.56 -19.29 -6.43
CA GLN A 119 15.47 -18.38 -6.75
C GLN A 119 15.29 -17.33 -5.67
N LEU A 120 14.95 -16.12 -6.12
CA LEU A 120 14.44 -15.03 -5.30
C LEU A 120 12.99 -14.76 -5.70
N VAL A 121 12.08 -14.84 -4.74
CA VAL A 121 10.64 -14.65 -4.98
C VAL A 121 10.10 -13.63 -4.00
N ALA A 122 9.45 -12.58 -4.50
CA ALA A 122 8.76 -11.59 -3.67
C ALA A 122 7.25 -11.65 -3.87
N TYR A 123 6.52 -11.29 -2.81
CA TYR A 123 5.07 -11.32 -2.72
C TYR A 123 4.52 -10.05 -2.08
N ASP A 124 3.26 -9.75 -2.40
CA ASP A 124 2.42 -8.78 -1.69
C ASP A 124 1.50 -9.54 -0.73
N THR A 125 1.35 -9.09 0.52
CA THR A 125 0.42 -9.68 1.50
C THR A 125 -1.04 -9.55 1.08
N GLN A 126 -1.36 -8.66 0.14
CA GLN A 126 -2.70 -8.52 -0.44
C GLN A 126 -2.96 -9.50 -1.61
N GLY A 127 -1.94 -10.21 -2.08
CA GLY A 127 -2.02 -11.10 -3.24
C GLY A 127 -1.54 -12.52 -2.94
N VAL A 128 -1.99 -13.47 -3.78
CA VAL A 128 -1.52 -14.87 -3.76
C VAL A 128 -0.49 -15.18 -4.85
N ALA A 129 -0.36 -14.29 -5.84
CA ALA A 129 0.65 -14.41 -6.89
C ALA A 129 1.94 -13.71 -6.48
N PRO A 130 3.12 -14.26 -6.84
CA PRO A 130 4.38 -13.56 -6.64
C PRO A 130 4.42 -12.29 -7.50
N ILE A 131 4.99 -11.22 -6.94
CA ILE A 131 5.31 -9.99 -7.68
C ILE A 131 6.37 -10.29 -8.73
N PHE A 132 7.37 -11.08 -8.35
CA PHE A 132 8.37 -11.61 -9.26
C PHE A 132 8.90 -12.96 -8.75
N VAL A 133 9.40 -13.74 -9.70
CA VAL A 133 10.19 -14.95 -9.49
C VAL A 133 11.42 -14.77 -10.36
N LEU A 134 12.60 -14.72 -9.76
CA LEU A 134 13.86 -14.56 -10.47
C LEU A 134 14.76 -15.75 -10.14
N ASP A 135 15.33 -16.36 -11.17
CA ASP A 135 16.43 -17.31 -11.00
C ASP A 135 17.71 -16.54 -10.65
N PHE A 136 18.67 -17.23 -10.01
CA PHE A 136 19.91 -16.61 -9.53
C PHE A 136 20.65 -15.80 -10.60
N GLU A 137 20.74 -16.35 -11.81
CA GLU A 137 21.41 -15.75 -12.96
C GLU A 137 20.75 -14.44 -13.42
N ASP A 138 19.45 -14.27 -13.14
CA ASP A 138 18.65 -13.12 -13.54
C ASP A 138 18.62 -12.00 -12.50
N ILE A 139 19.20 -12.20 -11.31
CA ILE A 139 19.17 -11.21 -10.22
C ILE A 139 19.87 -9.90 -10.63
N ASP A 140 21.05 -10.00 -11.24
CA ASP A 140 21.84 -8.82 -11.61
C ASP A 140 21.19 -8.04 -12.77
N SER A 141 20.63 -8.75 -13.76
CA SER A 141 19.96 -8.13 -14.91
C SER A 141 18.60 -7.50 -14.55
N ASN A 142 17.92 -8.02 -13.53
CA ASN A 142 16.62 -7.53 -13.05
C ASN A 142 16.72 -6.69 -11.76
N TRP A 143 17.90 -6.16 -11.44
CA TRP A 143 18.13 -5.44 -10.19
C TRP A 143 17.14 -4.28 -9.95
N GLY A 144 16.74 -3.55 -10.99
CA GLY A 144 15.78 -2.46 -10.87
C GLY A 144 14.41 -2.89 -10.33
N LEU A 145 13.95 -4.09 -10.69
CA LEU A 145 12.71 -4.67 -10.17
C LEU A 145 12.87 -5.03 -8.68
N ILE A 146 14.00 -5.65 -8.32
CA ILE A 146 14.32 -5.99 -6.93
C ILE A 146 14.38 -4.72 -6.07
N GLU A 147 15.05 -3.67 -6.54
CA GLU A 147 15.13 -2.38 -5.86
C GLU A 147 13.73 -1.72 -5.72
N SER A 148 12.88 -1.82 -6.75
CA SER A 148 11.53 -1.26 -6.72
C SER A 148 10.60 -1.90 -5.67
N VAL A 149 10.89 -3.14 -5.23
CA VAL A 149 10.07 -3.85 -4.25
C VAL A 149 10.76 -3.89 -2.87
N LEU A 150 12.06 -4.14 -2.84
CA LEU A 150 12.80 -4.49 -1.63
C LEU A 150 13.63 -3.35 -1.06
N SER A 151 13.76 -2.20 -1.73
CA SER A 151 14.61 -1.12 -1.21
C SER A 151 13.99 -0.41 0.01
N PRO A 152 14.84 0.16 0.90
CA PRO A 152 14.38 0.92 2.06
C PRO A 152 13.44 2.09 1.71
N LYS A 153 13.62 2.71 0.54
CA LYS A 153 12.80 3.83 0.07
C LYS A 153 11.36 3.41 -0.23
N ASN A 154 11.17 2.22 -0.78
CA ASN A 154 9.83 1.70 -1.06
C ASN A 154 9.20 1.19 0.23
N VAL A 155 10.01 0.58 1.10
CA VAL A 155 9.61 0.22 2.46
C VAL A 155 9.11 1.42 3.28
N SER A 156 9.79 2.57 3.26
CA SER A 156 9.34 3.76 4.01
C SER A 156 8.14 4.48 3.37
N ALA A 157 8.04 4.44 2.03
CA ALA A 157 6.88 4.95 1.29
C ALA A 157 5.61 4.10 1.52
N PHE A 158 5.74 2.77 1.69
CA PHE A 158 4.60 1.88 1.95
C PHE A 158 4.24 1.76 3.44
N VAL A 159 5.15 2.07 4.36
CA VAL A 159 4.80 2.33 5.78
C VAL A 159 3.99 3.64 5.93
N GLN A 160 3.91 4.47 4.89
CA GLN A 160 2.91 5.54 4.75
C GLN A 160 1.63 5.12 4.03
N THR A 161 1.48 3.87 3.59
CA THR A 161 0.14 3.33 3.26
C THR A 161 -0.51 2.83 4.55
N TYR A 162 -0.68 3.74 5.51
CA TYR A 162 -1.90 3.66 6.30
C TYR A 162 -3.01 3.84 5.27
N PHE A 163 -3.69 2.76 4.90
CA PHE A 163 -5.03 2.91 4.34
C PHE A 163 -5.78 3.75 5.36
N GLN A 164 -6.04 5.01 5.00
CA GLN A 164 -6.95 5.82 5.80
C GLN A 164 -8.27 5.08 5.75
N PRO A 165 -8.93 4.83 6.89
CA PRO A 165 -10.17 4.07 6.87
C PRO A 165 -11.17 4.72 5.91
N ASP A 166 -11.91 3.90 5.19
CA ASP A 166 -12.93 4.39 4.26
C ASP A 166 -14.04 5.12 5.02
N TYR A 167 -14.31 6.37 4.61
CA TYR A 167 -15.28 7.24 5.26
C TYR A 167 -16.69 6.65 5.18
N GLY A 168 -17.10 6.14 4.02
CA GLY A 168 -18.45 5.60 3.83
C GLY A 168 -18.68 4.34 4.68
N THR A 169 -17.69 3.46 4.77
CA THR A 169 -17.72 2.28 5.64
C THR A 169 -17.85 2.68 7.11
N THR A 170 -17.13 3.72 7.54
CA THR A 170 -17.27 4.25 8.90
C THR A 170 -18.67 4.79 9.16
N VAL A 171 -19.24 5.54 8.22
CA VAL A 171 -20.62 6.05 8.29
C VAL A 171 -21.65 4.92 8.36
N MET A 172 -21.50 3.87 7.57
CA MET A 172 -22.35 2.68 7.64
C MET A 172 -22.27 2.00 9.02
N LYS A 173 -21.06 1.88 9.59
CA LYS A 173 -20.85 1.34 10.95
C LYS A 173 -21.45 2.23 12.05
N MET A 174 -21.58 3.53 11.82
CA MET A 174 -22.30 4.44 12.71
C MET A 174 -23.83 4.30 12.62
N GLY A 175 -24.34 3.49 11.69
CA GLY A 175 -25.76 3.19 11.53
C GLY A 175 -26.48 3.99 10.45
N TYR A 176 -25.77 4.74 9.60
CA TYR A 176 -26.35 5.43 8.46
C TYR A 176 -26.40 4.48 7.25
N PRO A 177 -27.58 4.09 6.76
CA PRO A 177 -27.71 3.10 5.70
C PRO A 177 -27.37 3.68 4.31
N THR A 178 -27.22 2.79 3.33
CA THR A 178 -27.22 3.14 1.90
C THR A 178 -28.42 4.03 1.57
N GLY A 179 -28.17 5.07 0.77
CA GLY A 179 -29.17 6.08 0.41
C GLY A 179 -29.32 7.21 1.43
N PHE A 180 -28.68 7.14 2.61
CA PHE A 180 -28.70 8.24 3.56
C PHE A 180 -27.97 9.47 2.99
N GLN A 181 -28.58 10.64 3.12
CA GLN A 181 -28.09 11.87 2.50
C GLN A 181 -27.14 12.64 3.42
N PHE A 182 -26.01 13.07 2.88
CA PHE A 182 -25.00 13.91 3.52
C PHE A 182 -24.81 15.20 2.74
N ILE A 183 -24.63 16.30 3.48
CA ILE A 183 -24.17 17.58 2.94
C ILE A 183 -22.73 17.77 3.39
N PHE A 184 -21.84 17.96 2.42
CA PHE A 184 -20.43 18.25 2.66
C PHE A 184 -20.19 19.71 2.27
N SER A 185 -20.04 20.59 3.27
CA SER A 185 -19.95 22.04 3.04
C SER A 185 -18.65 22.48 2.37
N PHE A 186 -17.56 21.72 2.55
CA PHE A 186 -16.24 22.09 2.03
C PHE A 186 -15.49 20.83 1.58
N VAL A 187 -15.50 20.58 0.27
CA VAL A 187 -14.76 19.47 -0.34
C VAL A 187 -13.71 20.04 -1.28
N LYS A 188 -12.50 19.50 -1.17
CA LYS A 188 -11.33 19.87 -1.97
C LYS A 188 -10.97 18.74 -2.91
N PHE A 189 -11.44 18.81 -4.15
CA PHE A 189 -11.07 17.84 -5.17
C PHE A 189 -9.76 18.20 -5.85
N LEU A 190 -8.79 17.30 -5.76
CA LEU A 190 -7.51 17.40 -6.46
C LEU A 190 -7.24 16.15 -7.31
N GLN A 191 -7.73 14.99 -6.88
CA GLN A 191 -7.61 13.73 -7.59
C GLN A 191 -8.93 13.38 -8.29
N PHE A 192 -8.85 13.07 -9.57
CA PHE A 192 -9.99 12.72 -10.42
C PHE A 192 -9.69 11.42 -11.14
N SER A 193 -10.63 10.49 -11.13
CA SER A 193 -10.50 9.17 -11.76
C SER A 193 -11.66 8.91 -12.69
N TRP A 194 -11.38 8.34 -13.86
CA TRP A 194 -12.40 7.80 -14.74
C TRP A 194 -12.45 6.29 -14.52
N VAL A 195 -13.45 5.84 -13.76
CA VAL A 195 -13.53 4.44 -13.34
C VAL A 195 -14.00 3.56 -14.50
N ARG A 196 -15.12 3.95 -15.12
CA ARG A 196 -15.73 3.30 -16.28
C ARG A 196 -16.77 4.23 -16.90
N ASP A 197 -17.40 3.81 -18.00
CA ASP A 197 -18.43 4.57 -18.71
C ASP A 197 -19.43 5.25 -17.75
N ASP A 198 -19.56 6.58 -17.89
CA ASP A 198 -20.43 7.44 -17.07
C ASP A 198 -20.17 7.36 -15.54
N LEU A 199 -18.98 6.94 -15.11
CA LEU A 199 -18.58 6.90 -13.71
C LEU A 199 -17.20 7.53 -13.49
N TYR A 200 -17.23 8.69 -12.86
CA TYR A 200 -16.07 9.42 -12.39
C TYR A 200 -16.02 9.36 -10.86
N SER A 201 -14.83 9.27 -10.29
CA SER A 201 -14.65 9.24 -8.84
C SER A 201 -13.57 10.22 -8.42
N MET A 202 -13.81 10.91 -7.30
CA MET A 202 -12.86 11.82 -6.67
C MET A 202 -12.64 11.39 -5.23
N SER A 203 -11.39 11.37 -4.78
CA SER A 203 -11.04 10.97 -3.41
C SER A 203 -10.48 12.13 -2.61
N VAL A 204 -10.90 12.24 -1.34
CA VAL A 204 -10.52 13.32 -0.42
C VAL A 204 -10.28 12.76 0.98
N GLY A 205 -9.18 13.16 1.62
CA GLY A 205 -8.99 12.92 3.05
C GLY A 205 -9.94 13.79 3.87
N SER A 206 -10.76 13.18 4.72
CA SER A 206 -11.77 13.85 5.54
C SER A 206 -11.61 13.45 7.00
N PRO A 207 -11.46 14.39 7.94
CA PRO A 207 -11.33 14.06 9.35
C PRO A 207 -12.67 13.58 9.93
N ILE A 208 -12.66 12.45 10.63
CA ILE A 208 -13.73 12.02 11.53
C ILE A 208 -13.10 11.83 12.91
N GLY A 209 -13.43 12.72 13.85
CA GLY A 209 -12.80 12.72 15.17
C GLY A 209 -11.31 13.08 15.07
N ASP A 210 -10.45 12.21 15.62
CA ASP A 210 -8.98 12.35 15.61
C ASP A 210 -8.31 11.59 14.45
N GLN A 211 -9.10 10.99 13.55
CA GLN A 211 -8.60 10.16 12.46
C GLN A 211 -9.05 10.68 11.09
N ILE A 212 -8.09 10.78 10.17
CA ILE A 212 -8.37 11.05 8.76
C ILE A 212 -8.95 9.78 8.12
N HIS A 213 -10.04 9.95 7.37
CA HIS A 213 -10.67 8.90 6.58
C HIS A 213 -10.57 9.26 5.10
N LEU A 214 -10.49 8.26 4.22
CA LEU A 214 -10.57 8.53 2.79
C LEU A 214 -12.04 8.49 2.36
N ALA A 215 -12.56 9.58 1.84
CA ALA A 215 -13.88 9.63 1.25
C ALA A 215 -13.77 9.56 -0.28
N SER A 216 -14.51 8.64 -0.90
CA SER A 216 -14.64 8.55 -2.36
C SER A 216 -16.00 9.10 -2.77
N PHE A 217 -16.02 9.95 -3.80
CA PHE A 217 -17.21 10.63 -4.29
C PHE A 217 -17.44 10.30 -5.76
N ASP A 218 -18.53 9.62 -6.04
CA ASP A 218 -18.87 9.16 -7.38
C ASP A 218 -19.82 10.14 -8.07
N ALA A 219 -19.52 10.45 -9.31
CA ALA A 219 -20.29 11.34 -10.16
C ALA A 219 -20.51 10.71 -11.53
N ASN A 220 -21.71 10.94 -12.09
CA ASN A 220 -21.95 10.74 -13.51
C ASN A 220 -21.33 11.87 -14.34
N GLU A 221 -21.30 11.71 -15.66
CA GLU A 221 -20.73 12.68 -16.60
C GLU A 221 -21.33 14.08 -16.42
N LYS A 222 -22.64 14.18 -16.17
CA LYS A 222 -23.32 15.47 -15.98
C LYS A 222 -22.79 16.21 -14.74
N ILE A 223 -22.68 15.53 -13.60
CA ILE A 223 -22.18 16.12 -12.36
C ILE A 223 -20.68 16.40 -12.47
N PHE A 224 -19.91 15.47 -13.06
CA PHE A 224 -18.49 15.64 -13.30
C PHE A 224 -18.18 16.90 -14.14
N ASN A 225 -18.91 17.10 -15.24
CA ASN A 225 -18.77 18.30 -16.06
C ASN A 225 -19.17 19.59 -15.31
N ARG A 226 -20.13 19.54 -14.39
CA ARG A 226 -20.46 20.69 -13.52
C ARG A 226 -19.31 21.01 -12.55
N ILE A 227 -18.67 20.00 -11.96
CA ILE A 227 -17.50 20.17 -11.09
C ILE A 227 -16.35 20.83 -11.88
N LEU A 228 -16.07 20.34 -13.09
CA LEU A 228 -15.06 20.96 -13.96
C LEU A 228 -15.40 22.40 -14.37
N GLY A 229 -16.68 22.78 -14.34
CA GLY A 229 -17.14 24.15 -14.53
C GLY A 229 -16.77 25.11 -13.40
N PHE A 230 -16.29 24.61 -12.26
CA PHE A 230 -15.88 25.43 -11.10
C PHE A 230 -14.38 25.76 -11.10
N THR A 231 -13.62 25.32 -12.11
CA THR A 231 -12.21 25.66 -12.28
C THR A 231 -11.96 26.46 -13.56
N ASP A 232 -10.76 27.03 -13.68
CA ASP A 232 -10.35 27.76 -14.87
C ASP A 232 -10.10 26.82 -16.07
N SER A 233 -10.11 27.36 -17.29
CA SER A 233 -9.96 26.56 -18.50
C SER A 233 -8.63 25.80 -18.55
N GLU A 234 -7.53 26.39 -18.04
CA GLU A 234 -6.22 25.74 -18.06
C GLU A 234 -6.22 24.47 -17.18
N ASN A 235 -6.82 24.53 -15.99
CA ASN A 235 -6.91 23.38 -15.10
C ASN A 235 -7.90 22.33 -15.63
N ARG A 236 -9.04 22.77 -16.17
CA ARG A 236 -10.04 21.88 -16.77
C ARG A 236 -9.47 21.12 -17.96
N ASP A 237 -8.84 21.82 -18.90
CA ASP A 237 -8.33 21.22 -20.13
C ASP A 237 -7.20 20.24 -19.81
N TYR A 238 -6.37 20.54 -18.80
CA TYR A 238 -5.38 19.60 -18.26
C TYR A 238 -6.03 18.32 -17.69
N ILE A 239 -7.08 18.44 -16.87
CA ILE A 239 -7.76 17.26 -16.33
C ILE A 239 -8.30 16.40 -17.49
N LEU A 240 -8.98 17.01 -18.46
CA LEU A 240 -9.59 16.29 -19.59
C LEU A 240 -8.56 15.66 -20.54
N GLU A 241 -7.41 16.30 -20.74
CA GLU A 241 -6.33 15.77 -21.60
C GLU A 241 -5.70 14.50 -21.02
N TYR A 242 -5.50 14.46 -19.70
CA TYR A 242 -4.78 13.36 -19.02
C TYR A 242 -5.69 12.33 -18.35
N LEU A 243 -7.00 12.57 -18.30
CA LEU A 243 -7.96 11.62 -17.76
C LEU A 243 -8.38 10.60 -18.82
N ALA A 244 -8.02 9.34 -18.57
CA ALA A 244 -8.38 8.21 -19.42
C ALA A 244 -9.11 7.12 -18.60
N PRO A 245 -9.89 6.22 -19.23
CA PRO A 245 -10.53 5.12 -18.52
C PRO A 245 -9.52 4.28 -17.73
N GLY A 246 -9.86 3.98 -16.46
CA GLY A 246 -9.00 3.27 -15.52
C GLY A 246 -7.81 4.08 -14.99
N HIS A 247 -7.71 5.37 -15.32
CA HIS A 247 -6.62 6.24 -14.88
C HIS A 247 -7.14 7.31 -13.92
N MET A 248 -6.21 7.80 -13.10
CA MET A 248 -6.38 8.91 -12.19
C MET A 248 -5.45 10.05 -12.60
N VAL A 249 -5.93 11.28 -12.50
CA VAL A 249 -5.16 12.50 -12.72
C VAL A 249 -5.22 13.37 -11.47
N THR A 250 -4.08 13.97 -11.13
CA THR A 250 -3.99 15.04 -10.13
C THR A 250 -4.08 16.38 -10.86
N ALA A 251 -5.10 17.17 -10.57
CA ALA A 251 -5.30 18.49 -11.16
C ALA A 251 -4.15 19.46 -10.78
N LYS A 252 -3.90 20.48 -11.61
CA LYS A 252 -2.89 21.51 -11.33
C LYS A 252 -3.25 22.32 -10.08
N ARG A 253 -4.54 22.55 -9.87
CA ARG A 253 -5.11 23.31 -8.75
C ARG A 253 -6.33 22.57 -8.18
N PRO A 254 -6.57 22.64 -6.86
CA PRO A 254 -7.75 22.06 -6.25
C PRO A 254 -9.03 22.77 -6.70
N ILE A 255 -10.13 22.03 -6.78
CA ILE A 255 -11.48 22.54 -6.98
C ILE A 255 -12.21 22.48 -5.63
N TYR A 256 -12.63 23.63 -5.11
CA TYR A 256 -13.38 23.75 -3.87
C TYR A 256 -14.87 23.90 -4.17
N LEU A 257 -15.69 23.10 -3.49
CA LEU A 257 -17.15 23.12 -3.65
C LEU A 257 -17.84 22.53 -2.42
N SER A 258 -19.12 22.85 -2.25
CA SER A 258 -20.01 22.07 -1.41
C SER A 258 -20.74 21.04 -2.26
N LEU A 259 -21.08 19.88 -1.68
CA LEU A 259 -21.85 18.86 -2.38
C LEU A 259 -22.90 18.23 -1.49
N ASN A 260 -23.95 17.75 -2.15
CA ASN A 260 -24.96 16.89 -1.57
C ASN A 260 -24.77 15.49 -2.17
N ALA A 261 -24.65 14.48 -1.33
CA ALA A 261 -24.44 13.10 -1.76
C ALA A 261 -25.22 12.12 -0.90
N ILE A 262 -25.38 10.90 -1.39
CA ILE A 262 -25.93 9.79 -0.61
C ILE A 262 -24.87 8.74 -0.35
N VAL A 263 -24.98 8.02 0.76
CA VAL A 263 -24.18 6.81 0.99
C VAL A 263 -24.48 5.81 -0.13
N GLY A 264 -23.45 5.41 -0.86
CA GLY A 264 -23.55 4.47 -1.97
C GLY A 264 -23.60 3.01 -1.52
N GLU A 265 -23.51 2.11 -2.49
CA GLU A 265 -23.42 0.67 -2.24
C GLU A 265 -21.98 0.25 -1.95
N GLU A 266 -21.85 -0.81 -1.16
CA GLU A 266 -20.55 -1.45 -0.92
C GLU A 266 -19.90 -1.84 -2.25
N THR A 267 -18.70 -1.32 -2.49
CA THR A 267 -17.96 -1.46 -3.74
C THR A 267 -16.64 -2.16 -3.48
N ARG A 268 -16.33 -3.17 -4.29
CA ARG A 268 -15.08 -3.92 -4.20
C ARG A 268 -14.02 -3.28 -5.10
N GLY A 269 -13.07 -2.58 -4.49
CA GLY A 269 -11.87 -2.11 -5.15
C GLY A 269 -10.85 -3.23 -5.39
N GLN A 270 -9.71 -2.86 -5.97
CA GLN A 270 -8.62 -3.80 -6.24
C GLN A 270 -8.01 -4.37 -4.94
N PHE A 271 -7.90 -3.54 -3.90
CA PHE A 271 -7.21 -3.86 -2.65
C PHE A 271 -8.14 -3.93 -1.43
N GLU A 272 -9.24 -3.18 -1.43
CA GLU A 272 -10.18 -3.14 -0.32
C GLU A 272 -11.63 -2.99 -0.79
N THR A 273 -12.54 -3.26 0.13
CA THR A 273 -13.94 -2.91 -0.01
C THR A 273 -14.17 -1.54 0.62
N PHE A 274 -14.89 -0.67 -0.08
CA PHE A 274 -15.19 0.69 0.36
C PHE A 274 -16.62 1.08 -0.03
N VAL A 275 -17.12 2.18 0.54
CA VAL A 275 -18.48 2.69 0.26
C VAL A 275 -18.34 4.12 -0.27
N PRO A 276 -18.52 4.37 -1.59
CA PRO A 276 -18.47 5.72 -2.13
C PRO A 276 -19.72 6.52 -1.75
N PHE A 277 -19.62 7.84 -1.84
CA PHE A 277 -20.75 8.76 -1.79
C PHE A 277 -21.19 9.12 -3.21
N SER A 278 -22.41 8.78 -3.58
CA SER A 278 -22.96 9.15 -4.89
C SER A 278 -23.42 10.61 -4.86
N ILE A 279 -22.77 11.47 -5.64
CA ILE A 279 -23.05 12.91 -5.67
C ILE A 279 -24.39 13.16 -6.38
N LEU A 280 -25.30 13.85 -5.68
CA LEU A 280 -26.58 14.28 -6.21
C LEU A 280 -26.49 15.68 -6.83
N ASP A 281 -25.77 16.60 -6.16
CA ASP A 281 -25.64 17.98 -6.60
C ASP A 281 -24.35 18.62 -6.06
N VAL A 282 -23.89 19.66 -6.76
CA VAL A 282 -22.70 20.43 -6.41
C VAL A 282 -22.99 21.93 -6.46
N ILE A 283 -22.44 22.64 -5.47
CA ILE A 283 -22.65 24.07 -5.25
C ILE A 283 -21.28 24.74 -5.25
N ARG A 284 -21.14 25.80 -6.04
CA ARG A 284 -19.93 26.62 -6.05
C ARG A 284 -19.89 27.44 -4.76
N LEU A 285 -18.74 27.45 -4.09
CA LEU A 285 -18.52 28.31 -2.94
C LEU A 285 -18.58 29.78 -3.38
N ASP A 286 -19.11 30.65 -2.52
CA ASP A 286 -18.91 32.09 -2.68
C ASP A 286 -17.47 32.48 -2.27
N GLU A 287 -17.14 33.76 -2.44
CA GLU A 287 -15.77 34.25 -2.20
C GLU A 287 -15.36 34.12 -0.72
N GLU A 288 -16.29 34.32 0.22
CA GLU A 288 -16.03 34.21 1.65
C GLU A 288 -15.78 32.75 2.05
N ASP A 289 -16.65 31.85 1.62
CA ASP A 289 -16.54 30.41 1.84
C ASP A 289 -15.29 29.82 1.17
N PHE A 290 -14.92 30.31 -0.01
CA PHE A 290 -13.70 29.90 -0.70
C PHE A 290 -12.44 30.29 0.09
N LEU A 291 -12.36 31.54 0.55
CA LEU A 291 -11.22 32.02 1.34
C LEU A 291 -11.11 31.26 2.67
N ALA A 292 -12.24 30.94 3.31
CA ALA A 292 -12.27 30.12 4.51
C ALA A 292 -11.75 28.70 4.25
N ALA A 293 -12.20 28.05 3.16
CA ALA A 293 -11.76 26.71 2.78
C ALA A 293 -10.26 26.65 2.43
N GLU A 294 -9.73 27.68 1.76
CA GLU A 294 -8.31 27.78 1.43
C GLU A 294 -7.45 27.98 2.68
N ALA A 295 -7.90 28.83 3.63
CA ALA A 295 -7.21 29.03 4.89
C ALA A 295 -7.12 27.72 5.71
N MET A 296 -8.21 26.97 5.82
CA MET A 296 -8.24 25.68 6.52
C MET A 296 -7.30 24.65 5.89
N SER A 297 -7.27 24.59 4.56
CA SER A 297 -6.40 23.66 3.81
C SER A 297 -4.90 23.97 3.95
N ASN A 298 -4.53 25.23 4.18
CA ASN A 298 -3.13 25.63 4.36
C ASN A 298 -2.60 25.30 5.76
N THR A 299 -3.47 25.31 6.77
CA THR A 299 -3.13 24.85 8.13
C THR A 299 -2.86 23.36 8.22
N GLU A 300 -3.50 22.52 7.39
CA GLU A 300 -3.28 21.06 7.36
C GLU A 300 -1.91 20.64 6.79
N ASN A 301 -1.25 21.50 6.00
CA ASN A 301 0.10 21.23 5.45
C ASN A 301 1.25 21.70 6.36
N ALA A 302 0.96 22.36 7.48
CA ALA A 302 1.95 22.97 8.38
C ALA A 302 2.20 22.14 9.67
N THR A 303 1.59 20.96 9.78
CA THR A 303 1.71 20.00 10.88
C THR A 303 2.08 18.62 10.37
#